data_AF-A0AAE3D9U8-F1
#
_entry.id   AF-A0AAE3D9U8-F1
#
_cell.length_a   1.000
_cell.length_b   1.000
_cell.length_c   1.000
_cell.angle_alpha   90.00
_cell.angle_beta   90.00
_cell.angle_gamma   90.00
#
_symmetry.space_group_name_H-M   'P 1'
#
loop_
_entity.id
_entity.type
_entity.pdbx_description
1 polymer ?
#
loop_
_entity_poly.entity_id
_entity_poly.type
_entity_poly.pdbx_seq_one_letter_code
_entity_poly.pdbx_strand_id
1 'polypeptide(L)'
;MGVDSILGYNLSVQTKNFTKRITLGATGANQTQGLSESEKLENFKKEIWKEIDSMSWGSNISVQITDSAFEKMMVDKEFKNKMMNIIREDARGSNMMCGGTLINIDENGYKGYSYMQSHTKEAGRAFEAHSKDKDSFYSKKCKKDELNELWEKERLKKRQYQEKADDEYMESLRLKEIFQHKEDVAKLYEEKTVKK
;
A
#
# COMPACT_ATOMS: atom_id res chain seq x y z
N MET A 1 20.17 -26.73 67.28
CA MET A 1 19.52 -25.39 67.31
C MET A 1 19.24 -25.08 65.84
N GLY A 2 18.07 -25.41 65.28
CA GLY A 2 16.80 -24.68 65.40
C GLY A 2 16.86 -23.43 64.52
N VAL A 3 15.94 -23.07 63.62
CA VAL A 3 14.61 -23.54 63.20
C VAL A 3 14.29 -22.89 61.84
N ASP A 4 13.26 -23.41 61.19
CA ASP A 4 12.66 -23.08 59.89
C ASP A 4 12.32 -21.60 59.64
N SER A 5 12.23 -21.19 58.36
CA SER A 5 10.94 -20.75 57.79
C SER A 5 10.95 -20.61 56.26
N ILE A 6 9.82 -21.05 55.70
CA ILE A 6 9.39 -21.18 54.31
C ILE A 6 8.76 -19.86 53.80
N LEU A 7 8.88 -19.59 52.50
CA LEU A 7 7.89 -18.98 51.56
C LEU A 7 8.67 -18.64 50.26
N GLY A 8 8.47 -19.24 49.08
CA GLY A 8 7.32 -19.92 48.53
C GLY A 8 6.80 -19.13 47.32
N TYR A 9 7.41 -19.30 46.15
CA TYR A 9 6.74 -19.08 44.85
C TYR A 9 7.23 -20.12 43.84
N ASN A 10 6.38 -21.12 43.60
CA ASN A 10 6.47 -22.08 42.51
C ASN A 10 5.88 -21.44 41.26
N LEU A 11 6.61 -21.42 40.15
CA LEU A 11 6.02 -21.30 38.81
C LEU A 11 6.48 -22.52 37.99
N SER A 12 5.61 -23.53 37.94
CA SER A 12 5.76 -24.68 37.06
C SER A 12 5.33 -24.29 35.64
N VAL A 13 6.25 -24.33 34.69
CA VAL A 13 5.92 -24.43 33.26
C VAL A 13 6.40 -25.80 32.80
N GLN A 14 5.46 -26.74 32.71
CA GLN A 14 5.67 -27.98 31.97
C GLN A 14 5.11 -27.83 30.57
N THR A 15 5.94 -27.99 29.55
CA THR A 15 5.49 -28.52 28.24
C THR A 15 6.64 -29.18 27.47
N LYS A 16 6.75 -30.50 27.73
CA LYS A 16 6.90 -31.63 26.78
C LYS A 16 7.99 -31.55 25.70
N ASN A 17 9.13 -32.17 26.02
CA ASN A 17 10.11 -32.67 25.04
C ASN A 17 9.51 -33.82 24.22
N PHE A 18 9.46 -33.69 22.89
CA PHE A 18 9.12 -34.80 21.98
C PHE A 18 10.38 -35.60 21.64
N THR A 19 10.61 -36.71 22.33
CA THR A 19 11.57 -37.74 21.92
C THR A 19 10.81 -38.83 21.13
N LYS A 20 10.98 -38.89 19.81
CA LYS A 20 10.48 -40.02 18.99
C LYS A 20 11.40 -41.22 19.17
N ARG A 21 10.94 -42.24 19.90
CA ARG A 21 11.45 -43.62 19.79
C ARG A 21 10.84 -44.26 18.54
N ILE A 22 11.68 -44.76 17.65
CA ILE A 22 11.27 -45.68 16.58
C ILE A 22 11.22 -47.09 17.19
N THR A 23 10.08 -47.74 17.10
CA THR A 23 9.97 -49.20 17.30
C THR A 23 9.08 -49.73 16.18
N LEU A 24 9.66 -50.58 15.33
CA LEU A 24 8.95 -51.30 14.27
C LEU A 24 7.96 -52.28 14.92
N GLY A 25 6.72 -52.23 14.47
CA GLY A 25 5.68 -53.22 14.76
C GLY A 25 4.59 -53.13 13.69
N ALA A 26 4.68 -53.99 12.69
CA ALA A 26 3.74 -54.09 11.58
C ALA A 26 2.46 -54.82 12.01
N THR A 27 1.28 -54.18 11.89
CA THR A 27 0.03 -54.79 11.40
C THR A 27 -1.00 -53.70 11.09
N GLY A 28 -1.85 -53.95 10.09
CA GLY A 28 -2.65 -52.96 9.37
C GLY A 28 -3.55 -52.03 10.19
N ALA A 29 -3.58 -50.77 9.76
CA ALA A 29 -4.66 -49.84 10.03
C ALA A 29 -4.74 -48.87 8.84
N ASN A 30 -5.94 -48.73 8.29
CA ASN A 30 -6.27 -47.71 7.28
C ASN A 30 -5.73 -46.35 7.73
N GLN A 31 -4.62 -45.90 7.13
CA GLN A 31 -4.24 -44.50 7.22
C GLN A 31 -5.23 -43.74 6.35
N THR A 32 -6.24 -43.14 6.99
CA THR A 32 -6.64 -41.80 6.57
C THR A 32 -5.37 -40.96 6.63
N GLN A 33 -4.67 -40.90 5.50
CA GLN A 33 -3.44 -40.15 5.32
C GLN A 33 -3.85 -38.68 5.31
N GLY A 34 -4.06 -38.13 6.51
CA GLY A 34 -4.24 -36.71 6.70
C GLY A 34 -3.00 -36.02 6.15
N LEU A 35 -3.22 -34.95 5.37
CA LEU A 35 -2.14 -34.13 4.82
C LEU A 35 -1.10 -33.83 5.90
N SER A 36 0.18 -33.93 5.52
CA SER A 36 1.27 -33.47 6.37
C SER A 36 1.12 -31.98 6.70
N GLU A 37 1.74 -31.51 7.78
CA GLU A 37 1.67 -30.09 8.17
C GLU A 37 2.18 -29.17 7.05
N SER A 38 3.22 -29.60 6.33
CA SER A 38 3.74 -28.91 5.15
C SER A 38 2.72 -28.81 4.01
N GLU A 39 2.02 -29.90 3.68
CA GLU A 39 1.01 -29.87 2.62
C GLU A 39 -0.21 -29.03 3.01
N LYS A 40 -0.60 -29.04 4.30
CA LYS A 40 -1.67 -28.16 4.81
C LYS A 40 -1.29 -26.69 4.65
N LEU A 41 -0.05 -26.33 5.02
CA LEU A 41 0.45 -24.96 4.87
C LEU A 41 0.51 -24.54 3.41
N GLU A 42 0.99 -25.39 2.51
CA GLU A 42 1.07 -25.08 1.09
C GLU A 42 -0.32 -24.92 0.45
N ASN A 43 -1.28 -25.77 0.81
CA ASN A 43 -2.67 -25.63 0.35
C ASN A 43 -3.32 -24.35 0.89
N PHE A 44 -3.06 -24.00 2.15
CA PHE A 44 -3.53 -22.76 2.75
C PHE A 44 -2.94 -21.53 2.05
N LYS A 45 -1.63 -21.52 1.77
CA LYS A 45 -0.98 -20.48 0.95
C LYS A 45 -1.73 -20.32 -0.38
N LYS A 46 -1.94 -21.41 -1.12
CA LYS A 46 -2.69 -21.39 -2.40
C LYS A 46 -4.09 -20.79 -2.28
N GLU A 47 -4.82 -21.08 -1.21
CA GLU A 47 -6.15 -20.50 -0.95
C GLU A 47 -6.07 -18.97 -0.79
N ILE A 48 -5.18 -18.49 0.07
CA ILE A 48 -4.95 -17.05 0.30
C ILE A 48 -4.57 -16.35 -1.00
N TRP A 49 -3.72 -16.95 -1.81
CA TRP A 49 -3.30 -16.37 -3.08
C TRP A 49 -4.41 -16.31 -4.11
N LYS A 50 -5.23 -17.36 -4.19
CA LYS A 50 -6.40 -17.35 -5.06
C LYS A 50 -7.35 -16.22 -4.68
N GLU A 51 -7.51 -15.95 -3.38
CA GLU A 51 -8.31 -14.83 -2.92
C GLU A 51 -7.69 -13.48 -3.34
N ILE A 52 -6.40 -13.27 -3.06
CA ILE A 52 -5.68 -12.03 -3.42
C ILE A 52 -5.71 -11.78 -4.94
N ASP A 53 -5.48 -12.81 -5.75
CA ASP A 53 -5.48 -12.66 -7.21
C ASP A 53 -6.86 -12.34 -7.81
N SER A 54 -7.92 -12.81 -7.14
CA SER A 54 -9.31 -12.54 -7.53
C SER A 54 -9.77 -11.10 -7.26
N MET A 55 -9.02 -10.34 -6.46
CA MET A 55 -9.37 -8.95 -6.16
C MET A 55 -9.18 -8.05 -7.40
N SER A 56 -9.99 -7.00 -7.48
CA SER A 56 -9.89 -5.99 -8.53
C SER A 56 -8.75 -5.02 -8.24
N TRP A 57 -7.58 -5.25 -8.83
CA TRP A 57 -6.40 -4.41 -8.67
C TRP A 57 -6.31 -3.37 -9.79
N GLY A 58 -6.24 -2.10 -9.41
CA GLY A 58 -6.19 -0.96 -10.33
C GLY A 58 -4.79 -0.42 -10.61
N SER A 59 -3.75 -0.90 -9.94
CA SER A 59 -2.35 -0.52 -10.17
C SER A 59 -1.42 -1.71 -9.92
N ASN A 60 -0.15 -1.61 -10.32
CA ASN A 60 0.83 -2.65 -10.04
C ASN A 60 0.85 -2.99 -8.53
N ILE A 61 0.85 -4.28 -8.20
CA ILE A 61 0.78 -4.76 -6.82
C ILE A 61 1.79 -5.86 -6.56
N SER A 62 2.59 -5.74 -5.52
CA SER A 62 3.45 -6.82 -5.03
C SER A 62 3.19 -7.08 -3.56
N VAL A 63 2.99 -8.34 -3.20
CA VAL A 63 2.64 -8.81 -1.86
C VAL A 63 3.64 -9.87 -1.43
N GLN A 64 4.28 -9.63 -0.29
CA GLN A 64 5.15 -10.60 0.38
C GLN A 64 4.51 -10.98 1.72
N ILE A 65 4.40 -12.28 1.97
CA ILE A 65 3.88 -12.82 3.22
C ILE A 65 4.84 -13.91 3.66
N THR A 66 5.40 -13.75 4.85
CA THR A 66 6.34 -14.73 5.43
C THR A 66 5.64 -16.03 5.83
N ASP A 67 6.40 -17.11 5.91
CA ASP A 67 5.88 -18.41 6.35
C ASP A 67 5.32 -18.37 7.78
N SER A 68 5.98 -17.64 8.69
CA SER A 68 5.50 -17.41 10.06
C SER A 68 4.15 -16.67 10.08
N ALA A 69 3.95 -15.70 9.18
CA ALA A 69 2.65 -15.04 9.04
C ALA A 69 1.58 -16.02 8.54
N PHE A 70 1.89 -16.89 7.57
CA PHE A 70 0.94 -17.93 7.12
C PHE A 70 0.55 -18.90 8.23
N GLU A 71 1.54 -19.40 8.95
CA GLU A 71 1.31 -20.29 10.10
C GLU A 71 0.42 -19.60 11.15
N LYS A 72 0.69 -18.33 11.44
CA LYS A 72 -0.16 -17.55 12.35
C LYS A 72 -1.58 -17.39 11.82
N MET A 73 -1.79 -17.13 10.53
CA MET A 73 -3.13 -17.03 9.93
C MET A 73 -3.90 -18.35 9.97
N MET A 74 -3.23 -19.52 9.97
CA MET A 74 -3.89 -20.82 10.09
C MET A 74 -4.46 -21.06 11.49
N VAL A 75 -3.82 -20.51 12.53
CA VAL A 75 -4.18 -20.72 13.94
C VAL A 75 -5.05 -19.57 14.47
N ASP A 76 -4.75 -18.34 14.08
CA ASP A 76 -5.41 -17.11 14.53
C ASP A 76 -6.27 -16.52 13.41
N LYS A 77 -7.58 -16.77 13.51
CA LYS A 77 -8.58 -16.26 12.56
C LYS A 77 -8.72 -14.75 12.61
N GLU A 78 -8.53 -14.11 13.76
CA GLU A 78 -8.62 -12.65 13.88
C GLU A 78 -7.46 -12.00 13.14
N PHE A 79 -6.25 -12.54 13.30
CA PHE A 79 -5.08 -12.10 12.54
C PHE A 79 -5.27 -12.29 11.03
N LYS A 80 -5.72 -13.49 10.58
CA LYS A 80 -6.05 -13.74 9.16
C LYS A 80 -7.04 -12.71 8.63
N ASN A 81 -8.17 -12.53 9.30
CA ASN A 81 -9.22 -11.63 8.87
C ASN A 81 -8.75 -10.18 8.81
N LYS A 82 -7.98 -9.73 9.82
CA LYS A 82 -7.39 -8.38 9.84
C LYS A 82 -6.46 -8.16 8.65
N MET A 83 -5.54 -9.09 8.38
CA MET A 83 -4.60 -8.96 7.26
C MET A 83 -5.32 -8.97 5.92
N MET A 84 -6.24 -9.91 5.71
CA MET A 84 -7.01 -10.00 4.46
C MET A 84 -7.93 -8.79 4.25
N ASN A 85 -8.50 -8.22 5.30
CA ASN A 85 -9.29 -6.98 5.21
C ASN A 85 -8.43 -5.81 4.73
N ILE A 86 -7.21 -5.64 5.27
CA ILE A 86 -6.31 -4.57 4.83
C ILE A 86 -5.94 -4.74 3.35
N ILE A 87 -5.63 -5.96 2.90
CA ILE A 87 -5.33 -6.23 1.48
C ILE A 87 -6.53 -5.88 0.58
N ARG A 88 -7.77 -6.16 1.01
CA ARG A 88 -8.98 -5.78 0.26
C ARG A 88 -9.16 -4.26 0.19
N GLU A 89 -8.86 -3.54 1.26
CA GLU A 89 -8.86 -2.06 1.24
C GLU A 89 -7.76 -1.51 0.31
N ASP A 90 -6.57 -2.11 0.30
CA ASP A 90 -5.51 -1.76 -0.66
C ASP A 90 -5.93 -2.02 -2.10
N ALA A 91 -6.59 -3.15 -2.38
CA ALA A 91 -7.13 -3.44 -3.70
C ALA A 91 -8.12 -2.38 -4.13
N ARG A 92 -9.04 -1.99 -3.25
CA ARG A 92 -9.97 -0.88 -3.51
C ARG A 92 -9.24 0.43 -3.76
N GLY A 93 -8.28 0.80 -2.91
CA GLY A 93 -7.49 2.02 -3.02
C GLY A 93 -6.66 2.09 -4.31
N SER A 94 -6.17 0.96 -4.80
CA SER A 94 -5.36 0.85 -6.02
C SER A 94 -6.10 1.32 -7.29
N ASN A 95 -7.44 1.29 -7.28
CA ASN A 95 -8.29 1.75 -8.37
C ASN A 95 -8.48 3.27 -8.43
N MET A 96 -8.07 4.01 -7.40
CA MET A 96 -8.26 5.45 -7.33
C MET A 96 -6.99 6.18 -7.79
N MET A 97 -6.20 6.72 -6.87
CA MET A 97 -5.03 7.56 -7.18
C MET A 97 -3.69 6.84 -6.96
N CYS A 98 -3.65 5.52 -7.14
CA CYS A 98 -2.44 4.72 -6.94
C CYS A 98 -1.70 4.45 -8.27
N GLY A 99 -0.38 4.63 -8.25
CA GLY A 99 0.57 4.25 -9.29
C GLY A 99 1.22 2.88 -9.05
N GLY A 100 1.16 2.36 -7.82
CA GLY A 100 1.59 1.03 -7.45
C GLY A 100 1.61 0.82 -5.94
N THR A 101 1.32 -0.40 -5.48
CA THR A 101 1.19 -0.77 -4.07
C THR A 101 2.13 -1.93 -3.74
N LEU A 102 2.80 -1.84 -2.59
CA LEU A 102 3.73 -2.83 -2.06
C LEU A 102 3.25 -3.22 -0.67
N ILE A 103 3.11 -4.51 -0.41
CA ILE A 103 2.59 -5.05 0.86
C ILE A 103 3.57 -6.08 1.41
N ASN A 104 3.91 -5.96 2.69
CA ASN A 104 4.69 -6.93 3.46
C ASN A 104 3.91 -7.35 4.70
N ILE A 105 3.81 -8.65 4.93
CA ILE A 105 3.12 -9.21 6.11
C ILE A 105 4.03 -10.22 6.81
N ASP A 106 4.36 -9.92 8.06
CA ASP A 106 5.09 -10.79 8.99
C ASP A 106 4.20 -11.18 10.18
N GLU A 107 4.71 -11.97 11.13
CA GLU A 107 3.91 -12.37 12.31
C GLU A 107 3.47 -11.18 13.19
N ASN A 108 4.11 -10.01 13.06
CA ASN A 108 3.79 -8.79 13.78
C ASN A 108 2.71 -7.96 13.07
N GLY A 109 2.51 -8.20 11.77
CA GLY A 109 1.37 -7.69 11.01
C GLY A 109 1.75 -7.08 9.67
N TYR A 110 0.94 -6.10 9.26
CA TYR A 110 0.99 -5.48 7.93
C TYR A 110 1.90 -4.25 7.91
N LYS A 111 2.71 -4.14 6.85
CA LYS A 111 3.45 -2.93 6.45
C LYS A 111 3.23 -2.73 4.95
N GLY A 112 2.65 -1.59 4.57
CA GLY A 112 2.36 -1.29 3.19
C GLY A 112 2.85 0.08 2.77
N TYR A 113 3.17 0.20 1.49
CA TYR A 113 3.53 1.46 0.85
C TYR A 113 2.87 1.57 -0.51
N SER A 114 2.20 2.70 -0.76
CA SER A 114 1.57 2.99 -2.04
C SER A 114 2.14 4.27 -2.62
N TYR A 115 2.43 4.24 -3.91
CA TYR A 115 2.85 5.39 -4.68
C TYR A 115 1.64 6.08 -5.27
N MET A 116 1.64 7.42 -5.24
CA MET A 116 0.63 8.18 -5.96
C MET A 116 0.73 7.93 -7.46
N GLN A 117 -0.40 8.08 -8.14
CA GLN A 117 -0.52 7.95 -9.59
C GLN A 117 0.43 8.88 -10.34
N SER A 118 0.76 10.06 -9.81
CA SER A 118 1.75 10.96 -10.42
C SER A 118 3.20 10.47 -10.34
N HIS A 119 3.46 9.37 -9.64
CA HIS A 119 4.78 8.77 -9.43
C HIS A 119 4.83 7.33 -9.97
N THR A 120 4.16 7.06 -11.09
CA THR A 120 4.11 5.72 -11.71
C THR A 120 5.47 5.17 -12.10
N LYS A 121 6.43 6.03 -12.46
CA LYS A 121 7.80 5.60 -12.80
C LYS A 121 8.54 5.09 -11.57
N GLU A 122 8.48 5.82 -10.46
CA GLU A 122 9.03 5.41 -9.17
C GLU A 122 8.33 4.16 -8.65
N ALA A 123 7.00 4.12 -8.76
CA ALA A 123 6.17 2.98 -8.41
C ALA A 123 6.58 1.73 -9.20
N GLY A 124 6.82 1.87 -10.51
CA GLY A 124 7.28 0.78 -11.38
C GLY A 124 8.65 0.24 -10.96
N ARG A 125 9.61 1.12 -10.66
CA ARG A 125 10.95 0.71 -10.16
C ARG A 125 10.86 0.00 -8.82
N ALA A 126 10.08 0.54 -7.89
CA ALA A 126 9.89 -0.03 -6.56
C ALA A 126 9.17 -1.39 -6.65
N PHE A 127 8.15 -1.49 -7.50
CA PHE A 127 7.48 -2.75 -7.81
C PHE A 127 8.46 -3.79 -8.38
N GLU A 128 9.32 -3.42 -9.33
CA GLU A 128 10.29 -4.35 -9.91
C GLU A 128 11.31 -4.84 -8.89
N ALA A 129 11.77 -3.97 -7.98
CA ALA A 129 12.68 -4.35 -6.91
C ALA A 129 11.98 -5.30 -5.91
N HIS A 130 10.80 -4.91 -5.43
CA HIS A 130 10.02 -5.67 -4.45
C HIS A 130 9.56 -7.01 -5.00
N SER A 131 9.21 -7.09 -6.28
CA SER A 131 8.72 -8.31 -6.92
C SER A 131 9.82 -9.35 -7.15
N LYS A 132 11.08 -8.92 -7.18
CA LYS A 132 12.26 -9.78 -7.40
C LYS A 132 12.93 -10.25 -6.10
N ASP A 133 12.43 -9.81 -4.95
CA ASP A 133 12.93 -10.31 -3.68
C ASP A 133 12.73 -11.83 -3.59
N LYS A 134 13.64 -12.53 -2.93
CA LYS A 134 13.54 -13.99 -2.73
C LYS A 134 12.32 -14.36 -1.90
N ASP A 135 11.91 -13.43 -1.05
CA ASP A 135 10.73 -13.53 -0.20
C ASP A 135 9.47 -12.97 -0.90
N SER A 136 9.60 -12.51 -2.15
CA SER A 136 8.48 -12.05 -2.95
C SER A 136 7.60 -13.21 -3.35
N PHE A 137 6.41 -13.26 -2.76
CA PHE A 137 5.48 -14.35 -2.98
C PHE A 137 4.54 -14.08 -4.17
N TYR A 138 4.03 -12.86 -4.30
CA TYR A 138 3.06 -12.50 -5.32
C TYR A 138 3.39 -11.15 -5.96
N SER A 139 3.24 -11.06 -7.28
CA SER A 139 3.31 -9.80 -8.01
C SER A 139 2.39 -9.82 -9.22
N LYS A 140 1.70 -8.70 -9.47
CA LYS A 140 0.83 -8.52 -10.63
C LYS A 140 1.04 -7.14 -11.22
N LYS A 141 1.37 -7.11 -12.50
CA LYS A 141 1.36 -5.89 -13.30
C LYS A 141 -0.07 -5.60 -13.76
N CYS A 142 -0.55 -4.39 -13.51
CA CYS A 142 -1.85 -3.94 -13.98
C CYS A 142 -1.68 -3.01 -15.19
N LYS A 143 -2.49 -3.20 -16.22
CA LYS A 143 -2.48 -2.36 -17.42
C LYS A 143 -3.25 -1.07 -17.13
N LYS A 144 -2.58 -0.03 -16.63
CA LYS A 144 -3.20 1.28 -16.35
C LYS A 144 -2.71 2.40 -17.28
N ASP A 145 -1.78 2.10 -18.18
CA ASP A 145 -0.97 3.11 -18.86
C ASP A 145 -1.81 4.10 -19.70
N GLU A 146 -2.79 3.62 -20.47
CA GLU A 146 -3.57 4.48 -21.38
C GLU A 146 -4.53 5.45 -20.66
N LEU A 147 -5.27 4.96 -19.66
CA LEU A 147 -6.17 5.80 -18.88
C LEU A 147 -5.37 6.82 -18.05
N ASN A 148 -4.23 6.37 -17.50
CA ASN A 148 -3.36 7.22 -16.72
C ASN A 148 -2.77 8.38 -17.53
N GLU A 149 -2.32 8.10 -18.76
CA GLU A 149 -1.79 9.11 -19.68
C GLU A 149 -2.86 10.16 -20.04
N LEU A 150 -4.11 9.74 -20.20
CA LEU A 150 -5.23 10.65 -20.48
C LEU A 150 -5.50 11.60 -19.30
N TRP A 151 -5.57 11.08 -18.07
CA TRP A 151 -5.75 11.90 -16.86
C TRP A 151 -4.60 12.88 -16.64
N GLU A 152 -3.35 12.46 -16.89
CA GLU A 152 -2.20 13.35 -16.81
C GLU A 152 -2.28 14.48 -17.84
N LYS A 153 -2.67 14.16 -19.08
CA LYS A 153 -2.90 15.16 -20.15
C LYS A 153 -3.98 16.15 -19.77
N GLU A 154 -5.11 15.70 -19.22
CA GLU A 154 -6.19 16.59 -18.78
C GLU A 154 -5.77 17.51 -17.63
N ARG A 155 -5.06 16.99 -16.63
CA ARG A 155 -4.55 17.79 -15.51
C ARG A 155 -3.52 18.82 -15.98
N LEU A 156 -2.66 18.46 -16.93
CA LEU A 156 -1.71 19.41 -17.52
C LEU A 156 -2.43 20.51 -18.29
N LYS A 157 -3.44 20.16 -19.10
CA LYS A 157 -4.29 21.15 -19.77
C LYS A 157 -4.95 22.09 -18.78
N LYS A 158 -5.53 21.58 -17.69
CA LYS A 158 -6.19 22.42 -16.66
C LYS A 158 -5.22 23.42 -16.03
N ARG A 159 -3.98 23.01 -15.75
CA ARG A 159 -2.92 23.93 -15.26
C ARG A 159 -2.56 25.00 -16.29
N GLN A 160 -2.39 24.63 -17.56
CA GLN A 160 -2.10 25.60 -18.62
C GLN A 160 -3.25 26.60 -18.82
N TYR A 161 -4.51 26.16 -18.70
CA TYR A 161 -5.66 27.06 -18.73
C TYR A 161 -5.67 28.02 -17.55
N GLN A 162 -5.36 27.54 -16.34
CA GLN A 162 -5.27 28.38 -15.15
C GLN A 162 -4.15 29.42 -15.29
N GLU A 163 -2.96 29.00 -15.71
CA GLU A 163 -1.81 29.88 -15.92
C GLU A 163 -2.11 30.98 -16.94
N LYS A 164 -2.75 30.64 -18.06
CA LYS A 164 -3.21 31.64 -19.05
C LYS A 164 -4.24 32.60 -18.48
N ALA A 165 -5.20 32.11 -17.70
CA ALA A 165 -6.21 32.97 -17.08
C ALA A 165 -5.58 33.93 -16.06
N ASP A 166 -4.59 33.45 -15.30
CA ASP A 166 -3.86 34.26 -14.33
C ASP A 166 -2.99 35.32 -15.05
N ASP A 167 -2.32 34.95 -16.15
CA ASP A 167 -1.55 35.88 -16.99
C ASP A 167 -2.43 36.97 -17.62
N GLU A 168 -3.57 36.58 -18.21
CA GLU A 168 -4.55 37.51 -18.79
C GLU A 168 -5.10 38.47 -17.72
N TYR A 169 -5.38 37.96 -16.52
CA TYR A 169 -5.82 38.78 -15.40
C TYR A 169 -4.75 39.79 -14.99
N MET A 170 -3.49 39.37 -14.86
CA MET A 170 -2.39 40.26 -14.51
C MET A 170 -2.13 41.34 -15.58
N GLU A 171 -2.24 40.99 -16.86
CA GLU A 171 -2.12 41.96 -17.94
C GLU A 171 -3.29 42.96 -17.94
N SER A 172 -4.50 42.51 -17.64
CA SER A 172 -5.66 43.42 -17.49
C SER A 172 -5.47 44.46 -16.39
N LEU A 173 -4.85 44.07 -15.26
CA LEU A 173 -4.51 44.98 -14.17
C LEU A 173 -3.48 46.02 -14.60
N ARG A 174 -2.42 45.59 -15.29
CA ARG A 174 -1.39 46.50 -15.83
C ARG A 174 -1.97 47.51 -16.81
N LEU A 175 -2.82 47.06 -17.73
CA LEU A 175 -3.48 47.93 -18.69
C LEU A 175 -4.36 48.95 -17.98
N LYS A 176 -5.12 48.54 -16.97
CA LYS A 176 -5.96 49.44 -16.17
C LYS A 176 -5.14 50.53 -15.47
N GLU A 177 -3.99 50.17 -14.90
CA GLU A 177 -3.07 51.15 -14.29
C GLU A 177 -2.53 52.15 -15.33
N ILE A 178 -2.14 51.68 -16.51
CA ILE A 178 -1.67 52.55 -17.60
C ILE A 178 -2.76 53.51 -18.05
N PHE A 179 -4.00 53.04 -18.22
CA PHE A 179 -5.13 53.89 -18.61
C PHE A 179 -5.43 54.93 -17.54
N GLN A 180 -5.49 54.54 -16.28
CA GLN A 180 -5.72 55.47 -15.17
C GLN A 180 -4.65 56.55 -15.13
N HIS A 181 -3.37 56.17 -15.26
CA HIS A 181 -2.27 57.12 -15.28
C HIS A 181 -2.38 58.11 -16.44
N LYS A 182 -2.76 57.66 -17.65
CA LYS A 182 -2.96 58.53 -18.80
C LYS A 182 -4.10 59.54 -18.57
N GLU A 183 -5.21 59.11 -17.97
CA GLU A 183 -6.33 60.00 -17.64
C GLU A 183 -5.92 61.05 -16.59
N ASP A 184 -5.20 60.64 -15.56
CA ASP A 184 -4.74 61.55 -14.50
C ASP A 184 -3.77 62.60 -15.06
N VAL A 185 -2.86 62.19 -15.94
CA VAL A 185 -1.96 63.09 -16.65
C VAL A 185 -2.74 64.06 -17.54
N ALA A 186 -3.74 63.59 -18.30
CA ALA A 186 -4.56 64.45 -19.14
C ALA A 186 -5.32 65.52 -18.33
N LYS A 187 -5.96 65.13 -17.21
CA LYS A 187 -6.63 66.08 -16.30
C LYS A 187 -5.67 67.12 -15.75
N LEU A 188 -4.46 66.71 -15.34
CA LEU A 188 -3.43 67.64 -14.87
C LEU A 188 -2.98 68.64 -15.94
N TYR A 189 -2.94 68.22 -17.21
CA TYR A 189 -2.63 69.12 -18.32
C TYR A 189 -3.77 70.13 -18.54
N GLU A 190 -5.03 69.70 -18.56
CA GLU A 190 -6.20 70.58 -18.71
C GLU A 190 -6.31 71.60 -17.57
N GLU A 191 -6.10 71.18 -16.32
CA GLU A 191 -6.10 72.09 -15.17
C GLU A 191 -5.02 73.17 -15.25
N LYS A 192 -3.85 72.83 -15.84
CA LYS A 192 -2.74 73.77 -16.01
C LYS A 192 -2.94 74.72 -17.19
N THR A 193 -3.66 74.32 -18.23
CA THR A 193 -3.91 75.17 -19.41
C THR A 193 -5.10 76.11 -19.22
N VAL A 194 -6.10 75.74 -18.41
CA VAL A 194 -7.28 76.58 -18.10
C VAL A 194 -6.99 77.70 -17.09
N LYS A 195 -5.91 77.58 -16.29
CA LYS A 195 -5.50 78.59 -15.29
C LYS A 195 -4.55 79.68 -15.84
N LYS A 196 -4.49 79.88 -17.15
CA LYS A 196 -3.65 80.89 -17.81
C LYS A 196 -4.50 81.87 -18.60
#